data_AF-U9U4U9-F1
#
_entry.id   AF-U9U4U9-F1
#
_cell.length_a   1.000
_cell.length_b   1.000
_cell.length_c   1.000
_cell.angle_alpha   90.00
_cell.angle_beta   90.00
_cell.angle_gamma   90.00
#
_symmetry.space_group_name_H-M   'P 1'
#
loop_
_entity.id
_entity.type
_entity.pdbx_description
1 polymer ?
#
loop_
_entity_poly.entity_id
_entity_poly.type
_entity_poly.pdbx_seq_one_letter_code
_entity_poly.pdbx_strand_id
1 'polypeptide(L)'
;MGDDGSKRNKAAVFVEKIADHASTIIDVASSTGAAIGAAVEAGAPIVVPFTKFLPLISEIGNIFNEIVDLAQAAEHNKRTCDALLQRVYAADLAVLDLKVQRNRKDFFNNKNYLCLQNLVNIITQIRKFISDISQMKSLIKYIQAKSIEKTFKELCKEFDSCVNVLSFAINVKTADEIGQLKADQDDLLKYLVGMEAGIKKIDVDVSHVKTDIKDLGGDAKEIKACLANLSKGFSSTVVKVNAMNNTMEKFMNENSQNQTKIDNIFQVHPLKFSDYERDDNEKPRKNGRVTKWYKTTNKGAEFAFKTISERED
;
A
#
# COMPACT_ATOMS: atom_id res chain seq x y z
N MET A 1 -8.64 -7.18 49.19
CA MET A 1 -10.12 -7.20 49.39
C MET A 1 -10.70 -6.11 48.52
N GLY A 2 -11.15 -6.47 47.32
CA GLY A 2 -11.58 -5.54 46.28
C GLY A 2 -13.09 -5.57 46.10
N ASP A 3 -13.71 -4.44 46.44
CA ASP A 3 -14.98 -3.87 45.96
C ASP A 3 -15.93 -4.77 45.14
N ASP A 4 -16.90 -5.38 45.83
CA ASP A 4 -18.09 -6.09 45.27
C ASP A 4 -19.35 -5.19 45.22
N GLY A 5 -19.21 -3.87 45.42
CA GLY A 5 -20.35 -2.95 45.59
C GLY A 5 -20.96 -2.43 44.28
N SER A 6 -20.20 -2.38 43.19
CA SER A 6 -20.60 -1.62 41.98
C SER A 6 -21.40 -2.42 40.94
N LYS A 7 -21.32 -3.76 40.94
CA LYS A 7 -21.97 -4.61 39.93
C LYS A 7 -23.44 -4.95 40.22
N ARG A 8 -23.87 -4.94 41.48
CA ARG A 8 -25.28 -5.23 41.85
C ARG A 8 -26.25 -4.10 41.47
N ASN A 9 -25.77 -2.86 41.32
CA ASN A 9 -26.65 -1.72 41.06
C ASN A 9 -27.05 -1.56 39.59
N LYS A 10 -26.19 -1.95 38.62
CA LYS A 10 -26.53 -1.85 37.19
C LYS A 10 -27.54 -2.91 36.73
N ALA A 11 -27.52 -4.10 37.34
CA ALA A 11 -28.49 -5.15 37.04
C ALA A 11 -29.88 -4.80 37.59
N ALA A 12 -29.96 -4.23 38.80
CA ALA A 12 -31.23 -3.79 39.39
C ALA A 12 -31.88 -2.66 38.56
N VAL A 13 -31.10 -1.66 38.15
CA VAL A 13 -31.59 -0.54 37.33
C VAL A 13 -32.06 -0.98 35.93
N PHE A 14 -31.49 -2.06 35.38
CA PHE A 14 -31.91 -2.62 34.09
C PHE A 14 -33.23 -3.42 34.20
N VAL A 15 -33.42 -4.15 35.31
CA VAL A 15 -34.66 -4.90 35.58
C VAL A 15 -35.83 -3.97 35.88
N GLU A 16 -35.60 -2.88 36.61
CA GLU A 16 -36.62 -1.87 36.91
C GLU A 16 -37.11 -1.15 35.63
N LYS A 17 -36.19 -0.82 34.71
CA LYS A 17 -36.53 -0.26 33.38
C LYS A 17 -37.34 -1.22 32.49
N ILE A 18 -37.13 -2.53 32.62
CA ILE A 18 -37.92 -3.53 31.88
C ILE A 18 -39.33 -3.66 32.47
N ALA A 19 -39.46 -3.58 33.79
CA ALA A 19 -40.75 -3.61 34.47
C ALA A 19 -41.63 -2.39 34.09
N ASP A 20 -41.05 -1.19 34.05
CA ASP A 20 -41.77 0.02 33.65
C ASP A 20 -42.21 -0.02 32.18
N HIS A 21 -41.38 -0.57 31.29
CA HIS A 21 -41.74 -0.74 29.88
C HIS A 21 -42.84 -1.79 29.68
N ALA A 22 -42.85 -2.85 30.51
CA ALA A 22 -43.91 -3.86 30.50
C ALA A 22 -45.26 -3.29 30.99
N SER A 23 -45.27 -2.43 32.00
CA SER A 23 -46.48 -1.73 32.45
C SER A 23 -47.06 -0.80 31.38
N THR A 24 -46.20 -0.12 30.61
CA THR A 24 -46.63 0.81 29.55
C THR A 24 -47.26 0.09 28.34
N ILE A 25 -46.88 -1.17 28.10
CA ILE A 25 -47.45 -2.00 27.02
C ILE A 25 -48.80 -2.61 27.42
N ILE A 26 -49.04 -2.81 28.71
CA ILE A 26 -50.31 -3.37 29.22
C ILE A 26 -51.47 -2.38 29.05
N ASP A 27 -51.24 -1.07 29.17
CA ASP A 27 -52.30 -0.06 29.00
C ASP A 27 -52.82 0.05 27.56
N VAL A 28 -51.99 -0.25 26.55
CA VAL A 28 -52.38 -0.23 25.12
C VAL A 28 -53.28 -1.43 24.73
N ALA A 29 -53.34 -2.48 25.55
CA ALA A 29 -54.20 -3.66 25.30
C ALA A 29 -55.66 -3.50 25.80
N SER A 30 -56.01 -2.33 26.36
CA SER A 30 -57.30 -2.08 27.04
C SER A 30 -58.52 -1.88 26.12
N SER A 31 -58.56 -2.49 24.92
CA SER A 31 -59.73 -2.42 24.02
C SER A 31 -60.42 -3.77 23.73
N THR A 32 -60.12 -4.84 24.47
CA THR A 32 -60.82 -6.14 24.33
C THR A 32 -61.23 -6.77 25.67
N GLY A 33 -61.68 -5.95 26.62
CA GLY A 33 -62.01 -6.37 27.99
C GLY A 33 -63.32 -7.17 28.19
N ALA A 34 -64.18 -7.32 27.18
CA ALA A 34 -65.52 -7.88 27.40
C ALA A 34 -65.59 -9.43 27.41
N ALA A 35 -64.61 -10.14 26.85
CA ALA A 35 -64.65 -11.62 26.75
C ALA A 35 -63.82 -12.36 27.82
N ILE A 36 -63.02 -11.62 28.62
CA ILE A 36 -62.03 -12.21 29.53
C ILE A 36 -62.65 -12.55 30.91
N GLY A 37 -63.77 -11.90 31.28
CA GLY A 37 -64.38 -12.03 32.61
C GLY A 37 -65.00 -13.40 32.94
N ALA A 38 -65.22 -14.28 31.96
CA ALA A 38 -65.88 -15.58 32.19
C ALA A 38 -64.92 -16.77 32.31
N ALA A 39 -63.62 -16.61 32.01
CA ALA A 39 -62.67 -17.72 31.96
C ALA A 39 -61.83 -17.89 33.25
N VAL A 40 -61.93 -16.98 34.21
CA VAL A 40 -61.09 -16.96 35.42
C VAL A 40 -61.58 -17.93 36.51
N GLU A 41 -62.79 -18.48 36.42
CA GLU A 41 -63.35 -19.42 37.42
C GLU A 41 -63.09 -20.92 37.18
N ALA A 42 -62.39 -21.30 36.11
CA ALA A 42 -61.89 -22.65 35.95
C ALA A 42 -60.41 -22.56 35.61
N GLY A 43 -59.53 -23.26 36.33
CA GLY A 43 -58.08 -23.29 36.11
C GLY A 43 -57.64 -23.87 34.75
N ALA A 44 -58.22 -23.40 33.66
CA ALA A 44 -57.92 -23.77 32.30
C ALA A 44 -56.67 -23.01 31.83
N PRO A 45 -55.70 -23.70 31.19
CA PRO A 45 -54.51 -23.05 30.68
C PRO A 45 -54.89 -21.97 29.66
N ILE A 46 -54.27 -20.79 29.79
CA ILE A 46 -54.41 -19.68 28.83
C ILE A 46 -53.85 -20.15 27.47
N VAL A 47 -54.75 -20.54 26.57
CA VAL A 47 -54.41 -20.98 25.21
C VAL A 47 -54.17 -19.75 24.33
N VAL A 48 -53.02 -19.70 23.68
CA VAL A 48 -52.70 -18.66 22.69
C VAL A 48 -53.14 -19.16 21.32
N PRO A 49 -53.92 -18.40 20.53
CA PRO A 49 -54.34 -18.83 19.21
C PRO A 49 -53.14 -19.13 18.29
N PHE A 50 -53.19 -20.27 17.58
CA PHE A 50 -52.15 -20.67 16.61
C PHE A 50 -51.80 -19.56 15.60
N THR A 51 -52.79 -18.76 15.19
CA THR A 51 -52.59 -17.66 14.24
C THR A 51 -51.55 -16.63 14.72
N LYS A 52 -51.33 -16.50 16.04
CA LYS A 52 -50.28 -15.63 16.61
C LYS A 52 -48.87 -16.20 16.43
N PHE A 53 -48.72 -17.51 16.25
CA PHE A 53 -47.42 -18.15 16.03
C PHE A 53 -46.97 -18.07 14.56
N LEU A 54 -47.90 -17.88 13.61
CA LEU A 54 -47.60 -17.85 12.18
C LEU A 54 -46.54 -16.82 11.77
N PRO A 55 -46.56 -15.56 12.27
CA PRO A 55 -45.51 -14.59 11.96
C PRO A 55 -44.13 -15.05 12.43
N LEU A 56 -44.03 -15.61 13.65
CA LEU A 56 -42.77 -16.11 14.21
C LEU A 56 -42.20 -17.27 13.39
N ILE A 57 -43.06 -18.21 12.97
CA ILE A 57 -42.66 -19.33 12.10
C ILE A 57 -42.14 -18.80 10.77
N SER A 58 -42.82 -17.81 10.17
CA SER A 58 -42.37 -17.19 8.92
C SER A 58 -41.04 -16.45 9.07
N GLU A 59 -40.84 -15.77 10.19
CA GLU A 59 -39.64 -15.01 10.47
C GLU A 59 -38.42 -15.93 10.63
N ILE A 60 -38.56 -17.06 11.33
CA ILE A 60 -37.51 -18.07 11.45
C ILE A 60 -37.10 -18.58 10.06
N GLY A 61 -38.07 -18.93 9.20
CA GLY A 61 -37.79 -19.40 7.84
C GLY A 61 -37.08 -18.36 6.98
N ASN A 62 -37.45 -17.08 7.11
CA ASN A 62 -36.77 -16.00 6.39
C ASN A 62 -35.31 -15.85 6.85
N ILE A 63 -35.06 -15.83 8.16
CA ILE A 63 -33.71 -15.72 8.71
C ILE A 63 -32.87 -16.96 8.34
N PHE A 64 -33.47 -18.15 8.31
CA PHE A 64 -32.82 -19.37 7.86
C PHE A 64 -32.28 -19.23 6.43
N ASN A 65 -33.08 -18.73 5.48
CA ASN A 65 -32.62 -18.50 4.11
C ASN A 65 -31.45 -17.50 4.07
N GLU A 66 -31.51 -16.42 4.84
CA GLU A 66 -30.39 -15.48 4.95
C GLU A 66 -29.12 -16.13 5.53
N ILE A 67 -29.26 -17.06 6.47
CA ILE A 67 -28.14 -17.82 7.04
C ILE A 67 -27.54 -18.78 6.00
N VAL A 68 -28.38 -19.42 5.16
CA VAL A 68 -27.90 -20.27 4.06
C VAL A 68 -27.00 -19.46 3.12
N ASP A 69 -27.45 -18.28 2.69
CA ASP A 69 -26.67 -17.41 1.81
C ASP A 69 -25.33 -16.99 2.45
N LEU A 70 -25.35 -16.62 3.72
CA LEU A 70 -24.15 -16.23 4.47
C LEU A 70 -23.16 -17.39 4.63
N ALA A 71 -23.65 -18.59 4.96
CA ALA A 71 -22.81 -19.78 5.13
C ALA A 71 -22.18 -20.22 3.79
N GLN A 72 -22.94 -20.17 2.70
CA GLN A 72 -22.44 -20.49 1.36
C GLN A 72 -21.36 -19.50 0.89
N ALA A 73 -21.52 -18.22 1.23
CA ALA A 73 -20.55 -17.17 0.89
C ALA A 73 -19.36 -17.08 1.86
N ALA A 74 -19.28 -17.94 2.89
CA ALA A 74 -18.24 -17.83 3.92
C ALA A 74 -16.85 -18.14 3.36
N GLU A 75 -15.89 -17.24 3.57
CA GLU A 75 -14.49 -17.46 3.22
C GLU A 75 -13.74 -18.15 4.37
N HIS A 76 -14.11 -17.80 5.61
CA HIS A 76 -13.51 -18.29 6.84
C HIS A 76 -14.54 -18.91 7.78
N ASN A 77 -14.06 -19.68 8.76
CA ASN A 77 -14.88 -20.34 9.78
C ASN A 77 -16.04 -21.18 9.21
N LYS A 78 -15.80 -21.81 8.05
CA LYS A 78 -16.83 -22.55 7.30
C LYS A 78 -17.49 -23.63 8.14
N ARG A 79 -16.70 -24.40 8.91
CA ARG A 79 -17.24 -25.50 9.74
C ARG A 79 -18.17 -24.95 10.83
N THR A 80 -17.78 -23.83 11.45
CA THR A 80 -18.57 -23.13 12.46
C THR A 80 -19.86 -22.55 11.86
N CYS A 81 -19.78 -21.94 10.67
CA CYS A 81 -20.95 -21.44 9.94
C CYS A 81 -21.91 -22.58 9.61
N ASP A 82 -21.39 -23.71 9.13
CA ASP A 82 -22.18 -24.90 8.80
C ASP A 82 -22.85 -25.51 10.04
N ALA A 83 -22.15 -25.63 11.17
CA ALA A 83 -22.74 -26.11 12.42
C ALA A 83 -23.94 -25.26 12.87
N LEU A 84 -23.78 -23.94 12.85
CA LEU A 84 -24.87 -23.02 13.21
C LEU A 84 -26.01 -23.05 12.21
N LEU A 85 -25.71 -23.19 10.91
CA LEU A 85 -26.73 -23.41 9.88
C LEU A 85 -27.54 -24.68 10.15
N GLN A 86 -26.90 -25.80 10.47
CA GLN A 86 -27.60 -27.07 10.75
C GLN A 86 -28.49 -26.97 11.99
N ARG A 87 -28.06 -26.24 13.02
CA ARG A 87 -28.91 -25.93 14.19
C ARG A 87 -30.17 -25.19 13.79
N VAL A 88 -30.01 -24.09 13.05
CA VAL A 88 -31.16 -23.27 12.62
C VAL A 88 -32.07 -24.04 11.67
N TYR A 89 -31.51 -24.85 10.77
CA TYR A 89 -32.27 -25.75 9.90
C TYR A 89 -33.16 -26.72 10.70
N ALA A 90 -32.61 -27.37 11.72
CA ALA A 90 -33.38 -28.28 12.56
C ALA A 90 -34.49 -27.56 13.33
N ALA A 91 -34.24 -26.32 13.80
CA ALA A 91 -35.27 -25.49 14.41
C ALA A 91 -36.35 -25.06 13.41
N ASP A 92 -35.98 -24.67 12.19
CA ASP A 92 -36.92 -24.29 11.13
C ASP A 92 -37.88 -25.44 10.81
N LEU A 93 -37.36 -26.66 10.63
CA LEU A 93 -38.17 -27.86 10.44
C LEU A 93 -39.13 -28.10 11.61
N ALA A 94 -38.64 -27.98 12.86
CA ALA A 94 -39.46 -28.18 14.05
C ALA A 94 -40.59 -27.14 14.18
N VAL A 95 -40.33 -25.87 13.85
CA VAL A 95 -41.36 -24.83 13.91
C VAL A 95 -42.33 -24.91 12.72
N LEU A 96 -41.89 -25.38 11.56
CA LEU A 96 -42.76 -25.67 10.43
C LEU A 96 -43.73 -26.82 10.73
N ASP A 97 -43.29 -27.86 11.45
CA ASP A 97 -44.14 -28.97 11.87
C ASP A 97 -45.30 -28.52 12.77
N LEU A 98 -45.17 -27.40 13.49
CA LEU A 98 -46.28 -26.80 14.24
C LEU A 98 -47.48 -26.43 13.36
N LYS A 99 -47.27 -26.14 12.07
CA LYS A 99 -48.36 -25.91 11.12
C LYS A 99 -49.19 -27.18 10.88
N VAL A 100 -48.53 -28.34 10.87
CA VAL A 100 -49.18 -29.66 10.77
C VAL A 100 -49.87 -29.99 12.10
N GLN A 101 -49.19 -29.72 13.21
CA GLN A 101 -49.66 -30.00 14.57
C GLN A 101 -50.54 -28.89 15.18
N ARG A 102 -51.24 -28.10 14.36
CA ARG A 102 -52.04 -26.93 14.79
C ARG A 102 -53.11 -27.20 15.86
N ASN A 103 -53.46 -28.46 16.08
CA ASN A 103 -54.44 -28.89 17.09
C ASN A 103 -53.81 -29.23 18.46
N ARG A 104 -52.48 -29.16 18.60
CA ARG A 104 -51.72 -29.44 19.83
C ARG A 104 -51.91 -28.33 20.87
N LYS A 105 -53.10 -28.26 21.49
CA LYS A 105 -53.52 -27.18 22.41
C LYS A 105 -52.61 -27.03 23.63
N ASP A 106 -51.98 -28.11 24.07
CA ASP A 106 -50.99 -28.13 25.16
C ASP A 106 -49.71 -27.35 24.79
N PHE A 107 -49.34 -27.30 23.52
CA PHE A 107 -48.19 -26.53 23.06
C PHE A 107 -48.49 -25.05 22.86
N PHE A 108 -49.68 -24.70 22.36
CA PHE A 108 -50.06 -23.32 22.05
C PHE A 108 -50.51 -22.56 23.30
N ASN A 109 -49.55 -22.30 24.18
CA ASN A 109 -49.71 -21.57 25.43
C ASN A 109 -48.75 -20.37 25.49
N ASN A 110 -48.94 -19.49 26.48
CA ASN A 110 -48.15 -18.26 26.61
C ASN A 110 -46.64 -18.52 26.82
N LYS A 111 -46.28 -19.56 27.59
CA LYS A 111 -44.87 -19.91 27.86
C LYS A 111 -44.13 -20.28 26.57
N ASN A 112 -44.75 -21.12 25.74
CA ASN A 112 -44.14 -21.54 24.48
C ASN A 112 -44.15 -20.42 23.43
N TYR A 113 -45.17 -19.57 23.43
CA TYR A 113 -45.19 -18.37 22.59
C TYR A 113 -43.99 -17.46 22.90
N LEU A 114 -43.76 -17.15 24.18
CA LEU A 114 -42.62 -16.34 24.62
C LEU A 114 -41.27 -17.01 24.31
N CYS A 115 -41.14 -18.34 24.49
CA CYS A 115 -39.90 -19.02 24.10
C CYS A 115 -39.70 -18.92 22.59
N LEU A 116 -40.73 -19.10 21.77
CA LEU A 116 -40.59 -18.99 20.31
C LEU A 116 -40.15 -17.58 19.89
N GLN A 117 -40.66 -16.52 20.53
CA GLN A 117 -40.15 -15.15 20.32
C GLN A 117 -38.67 -15.03 20.70
N ASN A 118 -38.27 -15.64 21.82
CA ASN A 118 -36.87 -15.66 22.20
C ASN A 118 -36.00 -16.45 21.21
N LEU A 119 -36.51 -17.56 20.67
CA LEU A 119 -35.83 -18.35 19.65
C LEU A 119 -35.59 -17.52 18.37
N VAL A 120 -36.58 -16.75 17.91
CA VAL A 120 -36.42 -15.79 16.80
C VAL A 120 -35.25 -14.83 17.07
N ASN A 121 -35.19 -14.25 18.28
CA ASN A 121 -34.12 -13.34 18.67
C ASN A 121 -32.74 -14.03 18.71
N ILE A 122 -32.67 -15.25 19.23
CA ILE A 122 -31.42 -16.03 19.26
C ILE A 122 -30.97 -16.36 17.83
N ILE A 123 -31.86 -16.82 16.96
CA ILE A 123 -31.56 -17.13 15.55
C ILE A 123 -31.10 -15.86 14.80
N THR A 124 -31.70 -14.71 15.10
CA THR A 124 -31.25 -13.40 14.58
C THR A 124 -29.82 -13.08 15.03
N GLN A 125 -29.48 -13.34 16.28
CA GLN A 125 -28.11 -13.16 16.78
C GLN A 125 -27.12 -14.15 16.15
N ILE A 126 -27.54 -15.40 15.93
CA ILE A 126 -26.76 -16.42 15.20
C ILE A 126 -26.46 -15.93 13.79
N ARG A 127 -27.45 -15.43 13.04
CA ARG A 127 -27.25 -14.84 11.71
C ARG A 127 -26.18 -13.75 11.74
N LYS A 128 -26.30 -12.81 12.67
CA LYS A 128 -25.33 -11.71 12.81
C LYS A 128 -23.93 -12.25 13.12
N PHE A 129 -23.83 -13.22 14.03
CA PHE A 129 -22.56 -13.85 14.37
C PHE A 129 -21.93 -14.55 13.17
N ILE A 130 -22.70 -15.32 12.38
CA ILE A 130 -22.24 -15.94 11.12
C ILE A 130 -21.72 -14.87 10.16
N SER A 131 -22.45 -13.77 9.98
CA SER A 131 -22.00 -12.65 9.14
C SER A 131 -20.68 -12.03 9.64
N ASP A 132 -20.46 -11.99 10.96
CA ASP A 132 -19.26 -11.41 11.56
C ASP A 132 -18.04 -12.34 11.44
N ILE A 133 -18.23 -13.67 11.51
CA ILE A 133 -17.13 -14.63 11.48
C ILE A 133 -16.81 -15.18 10.08
N SER A 134 -17.72 -15.07 9.13
CA SER A 134 -17.55 -15.61 7.77
C SER A 134 -16.56 -14.81 6.90
N GLN A 135 -16.28 -13.55 7.26
CA GLN A 135 -15.53 -12.59 6.44
C GLN A 135 -14.37 -11.94 7.20
N MET A 136 -13.23 -11.72 6.54
CA MET A 136 -12.01 -11.21 7.21
C MET A 136 -12.14 -9.81 7.81
N LYS A 137 -12.79 -8.89 7.09
CA LYS A 137 -12.96 -7.51 7.55
C LYS A 137 -13.66 -7.44 8.91
N SER A 138 -14.62 -8.34 9.12
CA SER A 138 -15.37 -8.48 10.38
C SER A 138 -14.57 -9.23 11.44
N LEU A 139 -13.78 -10.25 11.05
CA LEU A 139 -12.91 -11.00 11.95
C LEU A 139 -11.83 -10.14 12.62
N ILE A 140 -11.22 -9.20 11.91
CA ILE A 140 -10.21 -8.28 12.49
C ILE A 140 -10.79 -7.50 13.67
N LYS A 141 -12.04 -7.02 13.53
CA LYS A 141 -12.77 -6.34 14.61
C LYS A 141 -13.05 -7.28 15.79
N TYR A 142 -13.34 -8.55 15.51
CA TYR A 142 -13.68 -9.54 16.53
C TYR A 142 -12.48 -9.96 17.38
N ILE A 143 -11.32 -10.21 16.74
CA ILE A 143 -10.04 -10.52 17.42
C ILE A 143 -9.71 -9.44 18.47
N GLN A 144 -10.08 -8.17 18.20
CA GLN A 144 -9.84 -7.05 19.10
C GLN A 144 -10.88 -6.90 20.23
N ALA A 145 -12.08 -7.48 20.11
CA ALA A 145 -13.25 -7.07 20.91
C ALA A 145 -13.86 -8.15 21.83
N LYS A 146 -13.72 -9.47 21.53
CA LYS A 146 -14.25 -10.57 22.38
C LYS A 146 -13.73 -11.92 21.87
N SER A 147 -13.68 -12.97 22.70
CA SER A 147 -13.33 -14.31 22.19
C SER A 147 -14.52 -14.92 21.43
N ILE A 148 -14.30 -15.25 20.15
CA ILE A 148 -15.28 -15.92 19.26
C ILE A 148 -15.91 -17.13 19.95
N GLU A 149 -15.08 -17.90 20.66
CA GLU A 149 -15.49 -19.09 21.40
C GLU A 149 -16.51 -18.80 22.50
N LYS A 150 -16.36 -17.69 23.22
CA LYS A 150 -17.31 -17.33 24.28
C LYS A 150 -18.69 -17.04 23.68
N THR A 151 -18.75 -16.24 22.63
CA THR A 151 -20.03 -15.90 22.00
C THR A 151 -20.67 -17.08 21.31
N PHE A 152 -19.88 -17.93 20.63
CA PHE A 152 -20.37 -19.19 20.09
C PHE A 152 -21.04 -20.07 21.17
N LYS A 153 -20.35 -20.27 22.31
CA LYS A 153 -20.87 -21.06 23.43
C LYS A 153 -22.13 -20.46 24.06
N GLU A 154 -22.17 -19.15 24.24
CA GLU A 154 -23.34 -18.43 24.77
C GLU A 154 -24.55 -18.63 23.85
N LEU A 155 -24.40 -18.42 22.54
CA LEU A 155 -25.47 -18.60 21.56
C LEU A 155 -25.98 -20.04 21.49
N CYS A 156 -25.07 -21.03 21.44
CA CYS A 156 -25.47 -22.44 21.42
C CYS A 156 -26.24 -22.82 22.69
N LYS A 157 -25.78 -22.37 23.86
CA LYS A 157 -26.45 -22.64 25.13
C LYS A 157 -27.85 -22.02 25.20
N GLU A 158 -28.00 -20.76 24.78
CA GLU A 158 -29.29 -20.08 24.75
C GLU A 158 -30.26 -20.76 23.78
N PHE A 159 -29.77 -21.15 22.60
CA PHE A 159 -30.52 -21.92 21.62
C PHE A 159 -31.00 -23.26 22.18
N ASP A 160 -30.09 -24.06 22.72
CA ASP A 160 -30.39 -25.37 23.31
C ASP A 160 -31.40 -25.24 24.46
N SER A 161 -31.26 -24.18 25.27
CA SER A 161 -32.20 -23.90 26.35
C SER A 161 -33.62 -23.67 25.84
N CYS A 162 -33.81 -22.89 24.77
CA CYS A 162 -35.17 -22.66 24.26
C CYS A 162 -35.73 -23.88 23.51
N VAL A 163 -34.91 -24.58 22.72
CA VAL A 163 -35.30 -25.83 22.05
C VAL A 163 -35.78 -26.88 23.07
N ASN A 164 -35.09 -27.00 24.20
CA ASN A 164 -35.50 -27.89 25.29
C ASN A 164 -36.82 -27.45 25.95
N VAL A 165 -37.01 -26.16 26.20
CA VAL A 165 -38.28 -25.62 26.74
C VAL A 165 -39.45 -25.89 25.80
N LEU A 166 -39.23 -25.74 24.49
CA LEU A 166 -40.21 -26.06 23.44
C LEU A 166 -40.39 -27.57 23.23
N SER A 167 -39.53 -28.39 23.84
CA SER A 167 -39.53 -29.85 23.69
C SER A 167 -39.43 -30.32 22.23
N PHE A 168 -38.67 -29.58 21.41
CA PHE A 168 -38.39 -29.99 20.05
C PHE A 168 -37.36 -31.13 20.05
N ALA A 169 -37.63 -32.17 19.25
CA ALA A 169 -36.71 -33.30 19.10
C ALA A 169 -35.57 -32.94 18.12
N ILE A 170 -34.66 -32.08 18.56
CA ILE A 170 -33.49 -31.65 17.80
C ILE A 170 -32.26 -32.36 18.36
N ASN A 171 -31.61 -33.19 17.54
CA ASN A 171 -30.40 -33.91 17.91
C ASN A 171 -29.16 -33.19 17.34
N VAL A 172 -28.60 -32.26 18.11
CA VAL A 172 -27.35 -31.57 17.76
C VAL A 172 -26.29 -31.88 18.81
N LYS A 173 -25.11 -32.35 18.39
CA LYS A 173 -24.01 -32.73 19.28
C LYS A 173 -23.07 -31.55 19.53
N THR A 174 -23.24 -30.85 20.65
CA THR A 174 -22.45 -29.65 21.01
C THR A 174 -20.93 -29.88 21.09
N ALA A 175 -20.48 -31.09 21.42
CA ALA A 175 -19.06 -31.41 21.51
C ALA A 175 -18.37 -31.38 20.13
N ASP A 176 -19.05 -31.87 19.10
CA ASP A 176 -18.52 -31.92 17.73
C ASP A 176 -18.34 -30.49 17.18
N GLU A 177 -19.25 -29.58 17.53
CA GLU A 177 -19.23 -28.19 17.06
C GLU A 177 -18.16 -27.33 17.74
N ILE A 178 -17.88 -27.56 19.03
CA ILE A 178 -16.74 -26.91 19.70
C ILE A 178 -15.42 -27.37 19.05
N GLY A 179 -15.32 -28.64 18.65
CA GLY A 179 -14.18 -29.16 17.89
C GLY A 179 -14.03 -28.46 16.54
N GLN A 180 -15.13 -28.28 15.81
CA GLN A 180 -15.14 -27.57 14.52
C GLN A 180 -14.71 -26.11 14.65
N LEU A 181 -15.21 -25.40 15.67
CA LEU A 181 -14.79 -24.04 15.96
C LEU A 181 -13.28 -23.94 16.22
N LYS A 182 -12.72 -24.88 17.00
CA LYS A 182 -11.27 -24.89 17.26
C LYS A 182 -10.46 -25.15 15.99
N ALA A 183 -10.91 -26.08 15.15
CA ALA A 183 -10.26 -26.35 13.87
C ALA A 183 -10.27 -25.10 12.97
N ASP A 184 -11.39 -24.35 12.94
CA ASP A 184 -11.48 -23.10 12.20
C ASP A 184 -10.56 -22.01 12.77
N GLN A 185 -10.44 -21.92 14.10
CA GLN A 185 -9.49 -21.01 14.76
C GLN A 185 -8.04 -21.35 14.43
N ASP A 186 -7.68 -22.64 14.38
CA ASP A 186 -6.35 -23.09 14.01
C ASP A 186 -6.03 -22.77 12.55
N ASP A 187 -6.97 -22.97 11.64
CA ASP A 187 -6.82 -22.63 10.22
C ASP A 187 -6.65 -21.12 10.03
N LEU A 188 -7.41 -20.30 10.77
CA LEU A 188 -7.25 -18.85 10.77
C LEU A 188 -5.87 -18.44 11.31
N LEU A 189 -5.40 -19.06 12.39
CA LEU A 189 -4.08 -18.78 12.96
C LEU A 189 -2.95 -19.10 11.97
N LYS A 190 -3.03 -20.26 11.27
CA LYS A 190 -2.07 -20.61 10.21
C LYS A 190 -2.05 -19.57 9.09
N TYR A 191 -3.22 -19.09 8.66
CA TYR A 191 -3.32 -18.06 7.65
C TYR A 191 -2.64 -16.74 8.09
N LEU A 192 -2.89 -16.31 9.34
CA LEU A 192 -2.27 -15.11 9.90
C LEU A 192 -0.74 -15.23 10.02
N VAL A 193 -0.22 -16.39 10.43
CA VAL A 193 1.23 -16.66 10.45
C VAL A 193 1.82 -16.59 9.04
N GLY A 194 1.11 -17.11 8.03
CA GLY A 194 1.51 -16.98 6.62
C GLY A 194 1.61 -15.53 6.16
N MET A 195 0.63 -14.69 6.52
CA MET A 195 0.68 -13.25 6.25
C MET A 195 1.86 -12.57 6.94
N GLU A 196 2.12 -12.88 8.22
CA GLU A 196 3.23 -12.31 8.97
C GLU A 196 4.58 -12.63 8.31
N ALA A 197 4.77 -13.88 7.85
CA ALA A 197 5.97 -14.28 7.12
C ALA A 197 6.13 -13.50 5.80
N GLY A 198 5.03 -13.30 5.06
CA GLY A 198 5.02 -12.48 3.86
C GLY A 198 5.42 -11.02 4.12
N ILE A 199 4.90 -10.41 5.19
CA ILE A 199 5.24 -9.04 5.60
C ILE A 199 6.72 -8.94 5.98
N LYS A 200 7.27 -9.91 6.72
CA LYS A 200 8.70 -9.93 7.07
C LYS A 200 9.60 -9.97 5.84
N LYS A 201 9.23 -10.72 4.81
CA LYS A 201 9.98 -10.74 3.55
C LYS A 201 9.99 -9.37 2.87
N ILE A 202 8.82 -8.71 2.82
CA ILE A 202 8.71 -7.36 2.25
C ILE A 202 9.56 -6.36 3.05
N ASP A 203 9.59 -6.46 4.37
CA ASP A 203 10.42 -5.60 5.22
C ASP A 203 11.93 -5.74 4.89
N VAL A 204 12.38 -6.98 4.67
CA VAL A 204 13.74 -7.27 4.20
C VAL A 204 13.99 -6.62 2.83
N ASP A 205 13.10 -6.80 1.85
CA ASP A 205 13.25 -6.20 0.51
C ASP A 205 13.29 -4.66 0.58
N VAL A 206 12.44 -4.04 1.41
CA VAL A 206 12.42 -2.59 1.64
C VAL A 206 13.72 -2.12 2.30
N SER A 207 14.30 -2.91 3.20
CA SER A 207 15.59 -2.60 3.83
C SER A 207 16.76 -2.61 2.84
N HIS A 208 16.74 -3.52 1.86
CA HIS A 208 17.71 -3.55 0.77
C HIS A 208 17.57 -2.32 -0.12
N VAL A 209 16.36 -1.99 -0.58
CA VAL A 209 16.08 -0.78 -1.37
C VAL A 209 16.54 0.49 -0.65
N LYS A 210 16.34 0.57 0.67
CA LYS A 210 16.81 1.71 1.48
C LYS A 210 18.34 1.85 1.46
N THR A 211 19.06 0.74 1.44
CA THR A 211 20.53 0.72 1.31
C THR A 211 20.94 1.18 -0.08
N ASP A 212 20.36 0.63 -1.14
CA ASP A 212 20.67 1.01 -2.53
C ASP A 212 20.44 2.51 -2.77
N ILE A 213 19.34 3.08 -2.26
CA ILE A 213 19.06 4.51 -2.34
C ILE A 213 20.14 5.35 -1.63
N LYS A 214 20.65 4.86 -0.49
CA LYS A 214 21.71 5.55 0.26
C LYS A 214 23.01 5.59 -0.55
N ASP A 215 23.36 4.47 -1.19
CA ASP A 215 24.56 4.34 -2.00
C ASP A 215 24.48 5.22 -3.24
N LEU A 216 23.36 5.21 -3.96
CA LEU A 216 23.08 6.15 -5.06
C LEU A 216 23.17 7.62 -4.62
N GLY A 217 22.73 7.92 -3.39
CA GLY A 217 22.88 9.25 -2.79
C GLY A 217 24.35 9.63 -2.51
N GLY A 218 25.20 8.64 -2.24
CA GLY A 218 26.65 8.78 -2.18
C GLY A 218 27.25 9.09 -3.54
N ASP A 219 26.95 8.25 -4.53
CA ASP A 219 27.43 8.40 -5.92
C ASP A 219 27.06 9.76 -6.52
N ALA A 220 25.82 10.23 -6.28
CA ALA A 220 25.37 11.54 -6.74
C ALA A 220 26.18 12.71 -6.15
N LYS A 221 26.62 12.60 -4.88
CA LYS A 221 27.50 13.61 -4.26
C LYS A 221 28.89 13.58 -4.88
N GLU A 222 29.41 12.40 -5.17
CA GLU A 222 30.72 12.23 -5.80
C GLU A 222 30.71 12.80 -7.24
N ILE A 223 29.70 12.46 -8.04
CA ILE A 223 29.50 13.02 -9.38
C ILE A 223 29.40 14.56 -9.31
N LYS A 224 28.64 15.10 -8.35
CA LYS A 224 28.52 16.56 -8.16
C LYS A 224 29.87 17.20 -7.85
N ALA A 225 30.69 16.58 -7.01
CA ALA A 225 32.03 17.05 -6.69
C ALA A 225 32.97 17.00 -7.90
N CYS A 226 32.94 15.89 -8.66
CA CYS A 226 33.71 15.73 -9.90
C CYS A 226 33.34 16.82 -10.93
N LEU A 227 32.05 17.06 -11.14
CA LEU A 227 31.55 18.09 -12.07
C LEU A 227 32.00 19.50 -11.66
N ALA A 228 31.97 19.81 -10.37
CA ALA A 228 32.45 21.10 -9.85
C ALA A 228 33.96 21.29 -10.13
N ASN A 229 34.77 20.24 -9.93
CA ASN A 229 36.20 20.26 -10.23
C ASN A 229 36.47 20.42 -11.73
N LEU A 230 35.76 19.67 -12.58
CA LEU A 230 35.83 19.80 -14.05
C LEU A 230 35.47 21.20 -14.52
N SER A 231 34.38 21.78 -14.01
CA SER A 231 33.95 23.14 -14.33
C SER A 231 35.01 24.18 -13.97
N LYS A 232 35.64 24.05 -12.79
CA LYS A 232 36.75 24.90 -12.36
C LYS A 232 37.97 24.75 -13.29
N GLY A 233 38.34 23.52 -13.64
CA GLY A 233 39.46 23.23 -14.55
C GLY A 233 39.23 23.79 -15.97
N PHE A 234 38.02 23.61 -16.50
CA PHE A 234 37.62 24.14 -17.80
C PHE A 234 37.65 25.67 -17.81
N SER A 235 37.07 26.32 -16.80
CA SER A 235 37.07 27.78 -16.66
C SER A 235 38.50 28.34 -16.64
N SER A 236 39.41 27.71 -15.88
CA SER A 236 40.82 28.10 -15.86
C SER A 236 41.50 27.96 -17.23
N THR A 237 41.19 26.88 -17.96
CA THR A 237 41.74 26.63 -19.29
C THR A 237 41.24 27.66 -20.30
N VAL A 238 39.95 27.99 -20.28
CA VAL A 238 39.35 29.02 -21.14
C VAL A 238 40.02 30.38 -20.90
N VAL A 239 40.23 30.77 -19.65
CA VAL A 239 40.94 32.02 -19.30
C VAL A 239 42.35 32.04 -19.90
N LYS A 240 43.10 30.94 -19.81
CA LYS A 240 44.45 30.83 -20.38
C LYS A 240 44.43 30.91 -21.91
N VAL A 241 43.55 30.17 -22.57
CA VAL A 241 43.41 30.19 -24.04
C VAL A 241 43.03 31.59 -24.53
N ASN A 242 42.12 32.27 -23.84
CA ASN A 242 41.74 33.63 -24.20
C ASN A 242 42.89 34.63 -24.05
N ALA A 243 43.68 34.51 -22.96
CA ALA A 243 44.90 35.30 -22.79
C ALA A 243 45.92 35.03 -23.90
N MET A 244 46.11 33.77 -24.30
CA MET A 244 46.95 33.39 -25.43
C MET A 244 46.44 33.97 -26.75
N ASN A 245 45.14 33.88 -27.02
CA ASN A 245 44.54 34.41 -28.25
C ASN A 245 44.75 35.92 -28.37
N ASN A 246 44.46 36.68 -27.31
CA ASN A 246 44.70 38.13 -27.28
C ASN A 246 46.19 38.49 -27.50
N THR A 247 47.10 37.69 -26.92
CA THR A 247 48.54 37.88 -27.12
C THR A 247 48.93 37.64 -28.58
N MET A 248 48.39 36.57 -29.20
CA MET A 248 48.64 36.22 -30.59
C MET A 248 48.11 37.28 -31.56
N GLU A 249 46.90 37.79 -31.36
CA GLU A 249 46.33 38.89 -32.15
C GLU A 249 47.22 40.15 -32.10
N LYS A 250 47.72 40.50 -30.91
CA LYS A 250 48.65 41.62 -30.75
C LYS A 250 49.94 41.41 -31.56
N PHE A 251 50.54 40.22 -31.46
CA PHE A 251 51.75 39.88 -32.24
C PHE A 251 51.50 39.97 -33.76
N MET A 252 50.36 39.47 -34.24
CA MET A 252 50.02 39.50 -35.67
C MET A 252 49.82 40.93 -36.19
N ASN A 253 49.19 41.81 -35.39
CA ASN A 253 48.95 43.21 -35.77
C ASN A 253 50.22 44.09 -35.68
N GLU A 254 51.15 43.78 -34.76
CA GLU A 254 52.41 44.52 -34.60
C GLU A 254 53.48 44.22 -35.65
N ASN A 255 53.31 43.16 -36.46
CA ASN A 255 54.33 42.72 -37.42
C ASN A 255 54.67 43.78 -38.49
N SER A 256 53.72 44.63 -38.88
CA SER A 256 54.01 45.72 -39.84
C SER A 256 55.03 46.73 -39.29
N GLN A 257 54.94 47.06 -38.00
CA GLN A 257 55.84 48.03 -37.36
C GLN A 257 57.24 47.46 -37.14
N ASN A 258 57.34 46.17 -36.78
CA ASN A 258 58.62 45.52 -36.54
C ASN A 258 59.37 45.21 -37.84
N GLN A 259 58.66 44.77 -38.90
CA GLN A 259 59.27 44.61 -40.21
C GLN A 259 59.78 45.95 -40.75
N THR A 260 58.99 47.03 -40.63
CA THR A 260 59.43 48.38 -41.04
C THR A 260 60.66 48.85 -40.25
N LYS A 261 60.78 48.52 -38.95
CA LYS A 261 61.98 48.83 -38.15
C LYS A 261 63.21 48.02 -38.59
N ILE A 262 63.04 46.75 -38.95
CA ILE A 262 64.11 45.90 -39.50
C ILE A 262 64.58 46.45 -40.85
N ASP A 263 63.64 46.77 -41.74
CA ASP A 263 63.93 47.33 -43.07
C ASP A 263 64.65 48.68 -42.97
N ASN A 264 64.31 49.50 -41.97
CA ASN A 264 64.99 50.77 -41.70
C ASN A 264 66.42 50.62 -41.15
N ILE A 265 66.74 49.51 -40.49
CA ILE A 265 68.10 49.21 -40.01
C ILE A 265 68.93 48.62 -41.14
N PHE A 266 68.36 47.72 -41.93
CA PHE A 266 68.99 47.10 -43.09
C PHE A 266 68.57 47.81 -44.37
N GLN A 267 68.89 49.10 -44.48
CA GLN A 267 68.60 49.85 -45.71
C GLN A 267 69.39 49.26 -46.87
N VAL A 268 68.70 48.53 -47.75
CA VAL A 268 69.28 47.98 -48.96
C VAL A 268 69.49 49.12 -49.94
N HIS A 269 70.75 49.51 -50.13
CA HIS A 269 71.14 50.46 -51.16
C HIS A 269 71.50 49.69 -52.43
N PRO A 270 70.71 49.80 -53.52
CA PRO A 270 71.03 49.11 -54.76
C PRO A 270 72.40 49.55 -55.27
N LEU A 271 73.31 48.60 -55.42
CA LEU A 271 74.59 48.85 -56.06
C LEU A 271 74.38 48.92 -57.57
N LYS A 272 74.90 49.96 -58.22
CA LYS A 272 74.91 50.03 -59.69
C LYS A 272 75.89 49.01 -60.22
N PHE A 273 75.37 48.00 -60.92
CA PHE A 273 76.18 46.90 -61.44
C PHE A 273 77.31 47.38 -62.38
N SER A 274 77.08 48.47 -63.12
CA SER A 274 78.07 49.12 -63.99
C SER A 274 79.32 49.64 -63.28
N ASP A 275 79.25 49.83 -61.96
CA ASP A 275 80.37 50.34 -61.16
C ASP A 275 81.35 49.22 -60.78
N TYR A 276 81.07 47.98 -61.17
CA TYR A 276 81.85 46.80 -60.81
C TYR A 276 82.18 45.97 -62.05
N GLU A 277 83.37 45.37 -62.04
CA GLU A 277 83.85 44.48 -63.10
C GLU A 277 84.27 43.14 -62.48
N ARG A 278 83.98 42.04 -63.18
CA ARG A 278 84.26 40.68 -62.71
C ARG A 278 85.74 40.37 -62.88
N ASP A 279 86.34 39.76 -61.86
CA ASP A 279 87.70 39.24 -61.98
C ASP A 279 87.66 37.86 -62.67
N ASP A 280 87.96 37.85 -63.96
CA ASP A 280 87.99 36.63 -64.77
C ASP A 280 89.22 35.74 -64.48
N ASN A 281 90.20 36.24 -63.71
CA ASN A 281 91.39 35.46 -63.36
C ASN A 281 91.17 34.58 -62.12
N GLU A 282 90.14 34.85 -61.31
CA GLU A 282 89.82 34.05 -60.13
C GLU A 282 88.64 33.11 -60.40
N LYS A 283 88.83 31.81 -60.10
CA LYS A 283 87.78 30.80 -60.29
C LYS A 283 86.60 31.06 -59.35
N PRO A 284 85.36 31.01 -59.83
CA PRO A 284 84.17 31.13 -58.99
C PRO A 284 84.16 30.14 -57.83
N ARG A 285 83.72 30.59 -56.65
CA ARG A 285 83.63 29.77 -55.43
C ARG A 285 82.19 29.30 -55.21
N LYS A 286 82.00 28.32 -54.32
CA LYS A 286 80.69 27.71 -53.97
C LYS A 286 79.91 27.28 -55.22
N ASN A 287 80.48 26.36 -56.01
CA ASN A 287 79.88 25.79 -57.22
C ASN A 287 79.39 26.86 -58.22
N GLY A 288 80.19 27.90 -58.45
CA GLY A 288 79.86 28.94 -59.43
C GLY A 288 78.94 30.06 -58.92
N ARG A 289 78.41 29.96 -57.69
CA ARG A 289 77.43 30.94 -57.18
C ARG A 289 78.04 32.25 -56.70
N VAL A 290 79.32 32.26 -56.33
CA VAL A 290 80.01 33.45 -55.81
C VAL A 290 81.20 33.79 -56.69
N THR A 291 81.24 35.01 -57.19
CA THR A 291 82.30 35.53 -58.07
C THR A 291 82.95 36.74 -57.43
N LYS A 292 84.24 36.95 -57.72
CA LYS A 292 85.00 38.10 -57.26
C LYS A 292 84.85 39.25 -58.24
N TRP A 293 84.70 40.46 -57.70
CA TRP A 293 84.50 41.70 -58.45
C TRP A 293 85.37 42.79 -57.85
N TYR A 294 85.68 43.81 -58.64
CA TYR A 294 86.33 45.02 -58.18
C TYR A 294 85.56 46.24 -58.65
N LYS A 295 85.66 47.34 -57.90
CA LYS A 295 85.01 48.59 -58.28
C LYS A 295 85.81 49.27 -59.40
N THR A 296 85.16 49.69 -60.47
CA THR A 296 85.82 50.28 -61.65
C THR A 296 86.56 51.59 -61.32
N THR A 297 86.04 52.37 -60.36
CA THR A 297 86.63 53.65 -59.95
C THR A 297 87.85 53.50 -59.03
N ASN A 298 88.03 52.35 -58.36
CA ASN A 298 89.17 52.09 -57.48
C ASN A 298 89.37 50.57 -57.37
N LYS A 299 90.31 50.04 -58.17
CA LYS A 299 90.60 48.60 -58.24
C LYS A 299 91.23 48.02 -56.96
N GLY A 300 91.50 48.85 -55.95
CA GLY A 300 92.00 48.38 -54.65
C GLY A 300 90.94 47.77 -53.73
N ALA A 301 89.64 47.95 -54.01
CA ALA A 301 88.56 47.37 -53.22
C ALA A 301 87.98 46.13 -53.91
N GLU A 302 88.08 44.98 -53.24
CA GLU A 302 87.58 43.69 -53.71
C GLU A 302 86.22 43.37 -53.10
N PHE A 303 85.31 42.85 -53.92
CA PHE A 303 83.95 42.49 -53.55
C PHE A 303 83.65 41.05 -53.97
N ALA A 304 82.71 40.42 -53.28
CA ALA A 304 82.18 39.12 -53.67
C ALA A 304 80.68 39.23 -53.84
N PHE A 305 80.19 39.04 -55.07
CA PHE A 305 78.76 39.00 -55.34
C PHE A 305 78.29 37.56 -55.50
N LYS A 306 77.15 37.28 -54.89
CA LYS A 306 76.42 36.02 -55.05
C LYS A 306 75.21 36.28 -55.94
N THR A 307 75.04 35.46 -56.98
CA THR A 307 73.80 35.50 -57.76
C THR A 307 72.67 34.89 -56.93
N ILE A 308 71.59 35.65 -56.75
CA ILE A 308 70.34 35.17 -56.14
C ILE A 308 69.36 34.98 -57.29
N SER A 309 69.14 33.74 -57.73
CA SER A 309 68.04 33.42 -58.64
C SER A 309 66.77 33.25 -57.83
N GLU A 310 65.63 33.73 -58.31
CA GLU A 310 64.31 33.56 -57.66
C GLU A 310 63.83 32.10 -57.54
N ARG A 311 64.64 31.12 -57.97
CA ARG A 311 64.43 29.71 -57.67
C ARG A 311 65.46 29.25 -56.66
N GLU A 312 65.06 29.31 -55.41
CA GLU A 312 65.55 28.40 -54.38
C GLU A 312 64.56 27.23 -54.35
N ASP A 313 65.02 26.05 -54.80
CA ASP A 313 64.48 24.77 -54.31
C ASP A 313 65.29 24.39 -53.06
#